data_AF-A0A285U7U8-F1
#
_entry.id   AF-A0A285U7U8-F1
#
_cell.length_a   1.000
_cell.length_b   1.000
_cell.length_c   1.000
_cell.angle_alpha   90.00
_cell.angle_beta   90.00
_cell.angle_gamma   90.00
#
_symmetry.space_group_name_H-M   'P 1'
#
loop_
_entity.id
_entity.type
_entity.pdbx_description
1 polymer ?
#
loop_
_entity_poly.entity_id
_entity_poly.type
_entity_poly.pdbx_seq_one_letter_code
_entity_poly.pdbx_strand_id
1 'polypeptide(L)' 'MVHLLLIGIILYIAFNILAKLRISNRITNAMPIINTLIVTLIIIVIVIKSGLIRVFAMMLGTVIVLIKDFFSSIF' A
#
# COMPACT_ATOMS: atom_id res chain seq x y z
N MET A 1 0.91 24.66 -0.67
CA MET A 1 0.93 23.18 -0.58
C MET A 1 1.07 22.66 0.84
N VAL A 2 2.01 23.17 1.65
CA VAL A 2 2.21 22.74 3.06
C VAL A 2 0.96 22.92 3.94
N HIS A 3 0.17 23.98 3.73
CA HIS A 3 -1.05 24.23 4.52
C HIS A 3 -2.17 23.21 4.28
N LEU A 4 -2.29 22.67 3.06
CA LEU A 4 -3.30 21.65 2.72
C LEU A 4 -3.00 20.32 3.42
N LEU A 5 -1.72 19.95 3.51
CA LEU A 5 -1.26 18.79 4.29
C LEU A 5 -1.52 18.96 5.79
N LEU A 6 -1.23 20.15 6.33
CA LEU A 6 -1.48 20.49 7.74
C LEU A 6 -2.96 20.38 8.09
N ILE A 7 -3.83 20.92 7.25
CA ILE A 7 -5.29 20.82 7.43
C ILE A 7 -5.75 19.36 7.41
N GLY A 8 -5.24 18.53 6.49
CA GLY A 8 -5.59 17.11 6.40
C GLY A 8 -5.22 16.32 7.67
N ILE A 9 -4.03 16.58 8.24
CA ILE A 9 -3.58 15.93 9.48
C ILE A 9 -4.46 16.37 10.67
N ILE A 10 -4.75 17.67 10.77
CA ILE A 10 -5.60 18.20 11.84
C ILE A 10 -7.01 17.60 11.75
N LEU A 11 -7.59 17.51 10.54
CA LEU A 11 -8.88 16.88 10.32
C LEU A 11 -8.86 15.40 10.73
N TYR A 12 -7.84 14.65 10.34
CA TYR A 12 -7.71 13.24 10.69
C TYR A 12 -7.65 13.04 12.20
N ILE A 13 -6.87 13.87 12.92
CA ILE A 13 -6.77 13.81 14.39
C ILE A 13 -8.13 14.14 15.02
N ALA A 14 -8.83 15.18 14.54
CA ALA A 14 -10.15 15.54 15.04
C ALA A 14 -11.17 14.40 14.82
N PHE A 15 -11.20 13.81 13.63
CA PHE A 15 -12.05 12.65 13.32
C PHE A 15 -11.72 11.43 14.17
N ASN A 16 -10.43 11.20 14.46
CA ASN A 16 -9.99 10.10 15.32
C ASN A 16 -10.46 10.27 16.78
N ILE A 17 -10.39 11.49 17.30
CA ILE A 17 -10.88 11.82 18.65
C ILE A 17 -12.41 11.68 18.71
N LEU A 18 -13.12 12.20 17.71
CA LEU A 18 -14.58 12.06 17.58
C LEU A 18 -15.03 10.59 17.52
N ALA A 19 -14.30 9.75 16.78
CA ALA A 19 -14.53 8.32 16.70
C ALA A 19 -14.27 7.61 18.05
N LYS A 20 -13.17 7.96 18.75
CA LYS A 20 -12.83 7.40 20.07
C LYS A 20 -13.88 7.74 21.13
N LEU A 21 -14.42 8.95 21.10
CA LEU A 21 -15.47 9.41 22.01
C LEU A 21 -16.86 8.85 21.67
N ARG A 22 -16.98 8.05 20.59
CA ARG A 22 -18.24 7.46 20.10
C ARG A 22 -19.36 8.49 19.91
N ILE A 23 -19.01 9.74 19.60
CA ILE A 23 -19.98 10.84 19.47
C ILE A 23 -20.98 10.58 18.34
N SER A 24 -20.58 9.80 17.32
CA SER A 24 -21.47 9.36 16.25
C SER A 24 -21.10 7.96 15.76
N ASN A 25 -22.06 7.04 15.77
CA ASN A 25 -21.89 5.68 15.24
C ASN A 25 -21.43 5.68 13.77
N ARG A 26 -21.80 6.69 12.96
CA ARG A 26 -21.34 6.80 11.57
C ARG A 26 -19.84 7.10 11.50
N ILE A 27 -19.33 7.99 12.34
CA ILE A 27 -17.92 8.39 12.36
C ILE A 27 -17.06 7.24 12.91
N THR A 28 -17.52 6.59 13.99
CA THR A 28 -16.84 5.43 14.58
C THR A 28 -16.73 4.27 13.58
N ASN A 29 -17.75 4.02 12.77
CA ASN A 29 -17.73 2.95 11.76
C ASN A 29 -16.96 3.32 10.49
N ALA A 30 -16.82 4.61 10.18
CA ALA A 30 -16.03 5.08 9.04
C ALA A 30 -14.51 5.11 9.33
N MET A 31 -14.11 5.30 10.60
CA MET A 31 -12.70 5.41 10.97
C MET A 31 -11.84 4.18 10.64
N PRO A 32 -12.30 2.93 10.83
CA PRO A 32 -11.59 1.75 10.38
C PRO A 32 -11.35 1.75 8.88
N ILE A 33 -12.33 2.19 8.07
CA ILE A 33 -12.22 2.23 6.61
C ILE A 33 -11.14 3.23 6.19
N ILE A 34 -11.14 4.43 6.77
CA ILE A 34 -10.12 5.46 6.52
C ILE A 34 -8.73 4.94 6.88
N ASN A 35 -8.61 4.27 8.03
CA ASN A 35 -7.33 3.73 8.49
C ASN A 35 -6.81 2.62 7.58
N THR A 36 -7.67 1.69 7.15
CA THR A 36 -7.31 0.63 6.20
C THR A 36 -6.84 1.22 4.89
N LEU A 37 -7.52 2.23 4.37
CA LEU A 37 -7.14 2.92 3.14
C LEU A 37 -5.72 3.52 3.23
N ILE A 38 -5.42 4.21 4.33
CA ILE A 38 -4.09 4.80 4.57
C ILE A 38 -3.02 3.71 4.67
N VAL A 39 -3.30 2.64 5.41
CA VAL A 39 -2.36 1.51 5.57
C VAL A 39 -2.10 0.83 4.22
N THR A 40 -3.14 0.55 3.44
CA THR A 40 -3.00 -0.02 2.09
C THR A 40 -2.16 0.88 1.19
N LEU A 41 -2.38 2.19 1.22
CA LEU A 41 -1.60 3.15 0.43
C LEU A 41 -0.11 3.11 0.82
N ILE A 42 0.19 3.06 2.11
CA ILE A 42 1.57 2.96 2.63
C ILE A 42 2.21 1.64 2.20
N ILE A 43 1.48 0.51 2.30
CA ILE A 43 1.98 -0.79 1.85
C ILE A 43 2.31 -0.75 0.36
N ILE A 44 1.44 -0.19 -0.49
CA ILE A 44 1.70 -0.05 -1.93
C ILE A 44 2.98 0.75 -2.18
N VAL A 45 3.13 1.90 -1.51
CA VAL A 45 4.34 2.74 -1.65
C VAL A 45 5.60 1.98 -1.23
N ILE A 46 5.53 1.23 -0.11
CA ILE A 46 6.64 0.41 0.36
C ILE A 46 6.95 -0.71 -0.65
N VAL A 47 5.95 -1.41 -1.18
CA VAL A 47 6.13 -2.49 -2.16
C VAL A 47 6.77 -1.97 -3.46
N ILE A 48 6.36 -0.79 -3.92
CA ILE A 48 6.94 -0.15 -5.10
C ILE A 48 8.38 0.29 -4.81
N LYS A 49 8.62 1.00 -3.71
CA LYS A 49 9.94 1.58 -3.37
C LYS A 49 10.97 0.52 -2.99
N SER A 50 10.55 -0.54 -2.32
CA SER A 50 11.40 -1.70 -1.98
C SER A 50 11.84 -2.49 -3.22
N GLY A 51 11.22 -2.25 -4.38
CA GLY A 51 11.56 -2.95 -5.61
C GLY A 51 11.19 -4.43 -5.59
N LEU A 52 10.32 -4.87 -4.66
CA LEU A 52 9.85 -6.27 -4.59
C LEU A 52 9.25 -6.73 -5.92
N ILE A 53 8.53 -5.84 -6.60
CA ILE A 53 7.99 -6.09 -7.95
C ILE A 53 9.12 -6.37 -8.96
N ARG A 54 10.24 -5.65 -8.85
CA ARG A 54 11.42 -5.82 -9.72
C ARG A 54 12.13 -7.15 -9.44
N VAL A 55 12.25 -7.53 -8.18
CA VAL A 55 12.84 -8.81 -7.78
C VAL A 55 11.99 -9.97 -8.32
N PHE A 56 10.66 -9.88 -8.20
CA PHE A 56 9.74 -10.86 -8.77
C PHE A 56 9.86 -10.95 -10.29
N ALA A 57 9.92 -9.80 -10.98
CA ALA A 57 10.08 -9.78 -12.44
C ALA A 57 11.41 -10.37 -12.90
N MET A 58 12.51 -10.08 -12.20
CA MET A 58 13.82 -10.70 -12.46
C MET A 58 13.74 -12.21 -12.27
N MET A 59 13.19 -12.68 -11.15
CA MET A 59 13.12 -14.11 -10.85
C MET A 59 12.31 -14.88 -11.91
N LEU A 60 11.17 -14.34 -12.35
CA LEU A 60 10.39 -14.92 -13.45
C LEU A 60 11.17 -14.91 -14.77
N GLY A 61 11.87 -13.81 -15.06
CA GLY A 61 12.75 -13.72 -16.23
C GLY A 61 13.84 -14.79 -16.23
N THR A 62 14.50 -15.02 -15.09
CA THR A 62 15.54 -16.05 -14.96
C THR A 62 14.98 -17.45 -15.19
N VAL A 63 13.79 -17.74 -14.67
CA VAL A 63 13.13 -19.04 -14.88
C VAL A 63 12.80 -19.26 -16.37
N ILE A 64 12.28 -18.23 -17.05
CA ILE A 64 11.97 -18.32 -18.49
C ILE A 64 13.25 -18.56 -19.31
N VAL A 65 14.35 -17.88 -18.98
CA VAL A 65 15.64 -18.07 -19.66
C VAL A 65 16.18 -19.47 -19.42
N LEU A 66 16.15 -19.97 -18.18
CA LEU A 66 16.58 -21.34 -17.86
C LEU A 66 15.79 -22.39 -18.65
N ILE A 67 14.48 -22.22 -18.76
CA ILE A 67 13.62 -23.10 -19.56
C ILE A 67 14.03 -23.03 -21.04
N LYS A 68 14.19 -21.83 -21.59
CA LYS A 68 14.60 -21.62 -22.98
C LYS A 68 15.95 -22.31 -23.27
N ASP A 69 16.93 -22.13 -22.39
CA ASP A 69 18.27 -22.70 -22.56
C ASP A 69 18.25 -24.22 -22.43
N PHE A 70 17.41 -24.78 -21.54
CA PHE A 70 17.18 -26.22 -21.46
C PHE A 70 16.60 -26.79 -22.76
N PHE A 71 15.59 -26.13 -23.35
CA PHE A 71 15.02 -26.56 -24.62
C PHE A 71 16.01 -26.43 -25.78
N SER A 72 16.82 -25.38 -25.80
CA SER A 72 17.88 -25.18 -26.80
C SER A 72 19.04 -26.17 -26.68
N SER A 73 19.23 -26.80 -25.52
CA SER A 73 20.25 -27.83 -25.32
C SER A 73 19.76 -29.22 -25.74
N ILE A 74 18.45 -29.43 -25.87
CA ILE A 74 17.84 -30.73 -26.17
C ILE A 74 17.53 -30.87 -27.67
N PHE A 75 17.24 -29.77 -28.37
CA PHE A 75 17.03 -29.69 -29.82
C PHE A 75 18.28 -29.22 -30.56
#